data_AF-A0A7I0JHD8-F1
#
_entry.id   AF-A0A7I0JHD8-F1
#
_cell.length_a   1.000
_cell.length_b   1.000
_cell.length_c   1.000
_cell.angle_alpha   90.00
_cell.angle_beta   90.00
_cell.angle_gamma   90.00
#
_symmetry.space_group_name_H-M   'P 1'
#
loop_
_entity.id
_entity.type
_entity.pdbx_description
1 polymer ?
#
loop_
_entity_poly.entity_id
_entity_poly.type
_entity_poly.pdbx_seq_one_letter_code
_entity_poly.pdbx_strand_id
1 'polypeptide(L)'
;MAAADLDVYVESLSNFGSSREYSIQSLLPHVEEAGLKVRVLDRPAGGSRAPAALLHVDLTEVPQEYSQIGILYQRTINGRALSIHRHLYSTLRLNYGDSHPGPVVVKTVLNSRGRPELRWRQYRNGWTRAAHALRKIATPDYKERLCPRYRVYGTIAEVPAEVWRDERLMVEKFAFDSLDLPIVKHRYMFLLGAELNMRQVYEDVLCAGAKIVSNEVGGAVPDEVRAVREKLHLDYGAIDYFIVDGKGIVVDANKTVGSNPSWLKRNLFRQEFDHRMAEALIGFIRG
;
A
#
# COMPACT_ATOMS: atom_id res chain seq x y z
N MET A 1 8.26 -33.13 -0.30
CA MET A 1 7.33 -31.98 -0.41
C MET A 1 6.96 -31.83 -1.87
N ALA A 2 5.68 -31.72 -2.20
CA ALA A 2 5.28 -31.42 -3.59
C ALA A 2 5.85 -30.06 -4.00
N ALA A 3 6.29 -29.91 -5.25
CA ALA A 3 6.73 -28.64 -5.78
C ALA A 3 5.56 -27.64 -5.75
N ALA A 4 5.83 -26.41 -5.32
CA ALA A 4 4.87 -25.30 -5.39
C ALA A 4 4.88 -24.68 -6.79
N ASP A 5 3.76 -24.13 -7.22
CA ASP A 5 3.60 -23.43 -8.49
C ASP A 5 3.81 -21.91 -8.34
N LEU A 6 3.54 -21.38 -7.14
CA LEU A 6 3.78 -19.98 -6.79
C LEU A 6 4.48 -19.86 -5.42
N ASP A 7 5.57 -19.10 -5.39
CA ASP A 7 6.18 -18.62 -4.14
C ASP A 7 5.71 -17.20 -3.79
N VAL A 8 5.09 -17.01 -2.64
CA VAL A 8 4.66 -15.70 -2.13
C VAL A 8 5.61 -15.25 -1.03
N TYR A 9 6.39 -14.20 -1.31
CA TYR A 9 7.35 -13.64 -0.36
C TYR A 9 6.72 -12.52 0.47
N VAL A 10 6.79 -12.66 1.79
CA VAL A 10 6.25 -11.69 2.77
C VAL A 10 7.34 -11.29 3.76
N GLU A 11 7.15 -10.19 4.49
CA GLU A 11 8.12 -9.75 5.51
C GLU A 11 8.01 -10.55 6.83
N SER A 12 6.89 -11.24 7.04
CA SER A 12 6.64 -12.07 8.22
C SER A 12 5.45 -13.00 7.99
N LEU A 13 5.63 -14.31 8.17
CA LEU A 13 4.53 -15.28 8.13
C LEU A 13 3.46 -14.99 9.19
N SER A 14 3.88 -14.53 10.38
CA SER A 14 2.95 -14.19 11.46
C SER A 14 2.09 -12.97 11.13
N ASN A 15 2.66 -11.93 10.50
CA ASN A 15 1.86 -10.79 10.07
C ASN A 15 0.88 -11.19 8.96
N PHE A 16 1.37 -11.95 7.98
CA PHE A 16 0.55 -12.42 6.86
C PHE A 16 -0.60 -13.32 7.34
N GLY A 17 -0.34 -14.28 8.23
CA GLY A 17 -1.36 -15.17 8.79
C GLY A 17 -2.23 -14.58 9.91
N SER A 18 -2.05 -13.31 10.28
CA SER A 18 -2.86 -12.66 11.33
C SER A 18 -4.26 -12.26 10.82
N SER A 19 -5.12 -11.76 11.70
CA SER A 19 -6.46 -11.23 11.35
C SER A 19 -6.45 -10.01 10.42
N ARG A 20 -5.26 -9.54 9.99
CA ARG A 20 -5.14 -8.56 8.91
C ARG A 20 -5.32 -9.27 7.58
N GLU A 21 -6.46 -9.04 6.98
CA GLU A 21 -6.73 -9.57 5.65
C GLU A 21 -6.05 -8.68 4.61
N TYR A 22 -5.02 -9.19 3.95
CA TYR A 22 -4.55 -8.62 2.69
C TYR A 22 -5.47 -9.08 1.57
N SER A 23 -5.73 -8.21 0.58
CA SER A 23 -6.60 -8.56 -0.57
C SER A 23 -6.06 -9.76 -1.36
N ILE A 24 -4.74 -10.01 -1.35
CA ILE A 24 -4.17 -11.19 -2.01
C ILE A 24 -4.63 -12.51 -1.37
N GLN A 25 -4.91 -12.51 -0.06
CA GLN A 25 -5.28 -13.74 0.66
C GLN A 25 -6.62 -14.29 0.22
N SER A 26 -7.55 -13.44 -0.26
CA SER A 26 -8.81 -13.92 -0.84
C SER A 26 -8.63 -14.54 -2.22
N LEU A 27 -7.49 -14.32 -2.89
CA LEU A 27 -7.21 -14.90 -4.21
C LEU A 27 -6.54 -16.27 -4.11
N LEU A 28 -5.81 -16.56 -3.03
CA LEU A 28 -5.07 -17.81 -2.87
C LEU A 28 -5.98 -19.07 -2.89
N PRO A 29 -7.17 -19.10 -2.26
CA PRO A 29 -8.07 -20.25 -2.35
C PRO A 29 -8.46 -20.60 -3.79
N HIS A 30 -8.70 -19.61 -4.66
CA HIS A 30 -9.03 -19.85 -6.06
C HIS A 30 -7.87 -20.46 -6.85
N VAL A 31 -6.62 -20.12 -6.49
CA VAL A 31 -5.43 -20.76 -7.06
C VAL A 31 -5.37 -22.24 -6.67
N GLU A 32 -5.67 -22.57 -5.40
CA GLU A 32 -5.71 -23.94 -4.91
C GLU A 32 -6.86 -24.75 -5.51
N GLU A 33 -8.05 -24.16 -5.65
CA GLU A 33 -9.21 -24.73 -6.35
C GLU A 33 -8.90 -25.05 -7.83
N ALA A 34 -8.03 -24.25 -8.46
CA ALA A 34 -7.54 -24.47 -9.82
C ALA A 34 -6.46 -25.57 -9.92
N GLY A 35 -6.15 -26.27 -8.82
CA GLY A 35 -5.20 -27.37 -8.74
C GLY A 35 -3.73 -26.96 -8.59
N LEU A 36 -3.47 -25.67 -8.36
CA LEU A 36 -2.11 -25.11 -8.21
C LEU A 36 -1.73 -25.01 -6.73
N LYS A 37 -0.43 -25.04 -6.42
CA LYS A 37 0.09 -25.01 -5.05
C LYS A 37 0.80 -23.70 -4.75
N VAL A 38 0.40 -23.04 -3.67
CA VAL A 38 1.04 -21.81 -3.18
C VAL A 38 1.93 -22.13 -1.99
N ARG A 39 3.12 -21.54 -1.95
CA ARG A 39 4.03 -21.58 -0.81
C ARG A 39 4.34 -20.17 -0.34
N VAL A 40 3.97 -19.84 0.89
CA VAL A 40 4.27 -18.53 1.50
C VAL A 40 5.60 -18.62 2.26
N LEU A 41 6.48 -17.66 2.03
CA LEU A 41 7.84 -17.62 2.57
C LEU A 41 8.14 -16.24 3.16
N ASP A 42 8.74 -16.19 4.35
CA ASP A 42 9.27 -14.96 4.93
C ASP A 42 10.80 -14.85 4.86
N ARG A 43 11.42 -15.71 4.05
CA ARG A 43 12.85 -15.70 3.75
C ARG A 43 13.07 -16.25 2.34
N PRO A 44 14.09 -15.80 1.61
CA PRO A 44 14.46 -16.38 0.32
C PRO A 44 14.52 -17.92 0.37
N ALA A 45 13.94 -18.58 -0.63
CA ALA A 45 13.94 -20.04 -0.67
C ALA A 45 15.38 -20.59 -0.78
N GLY A 46 15.79 -21.43 0.19
CA GLY A 46 17.09 -22.13 0.16
C GLY A 46 17.09 -23.43 -0.64
N GLY A 47 15.97 -23.79 -1.28
CA GLY A 47 15.77 -25.05 -2.02
C GLY A 47 15.17 -24.84 -3.42
N SER A 48 14.40 -25.80 -3.93
CA SER A 48 13.73 -25.65 -5.23
C SER A 48 12.70 -24.51 -5.20
N ARG A 49 12.87 -23.58 -6.14
CA ARG A 49 11.95 -22.45 -6.39
C ARG A 49 10.74 -22.91 -7.20
N ALA A 50 9.60 -22.30 -6.94
CA ALA A 50 8.46 -22.42 -7.83
C ALA A 50 8.77 -21.79 -9.21
N PRO A 51 8.01 -22.11 -10.27
CA PRO A 51 8.16 -21.46 -11.59
C PRO A 51 7.88 -19.95 -11.57
N ALA A 52 7.05 -19.48 -10.64
CA ALA A 52 6.67 -18.08 -10.50
C ALA A 52 6.73 -17.59 -9.05
N ALA A 53 6.88 -16.28 -8.87
CA ALA A 53 6.87 -15.64 -7.56
C ALA A 53 5.95 -14.41 -7.50
N LEU A 54 5.52 -14.08 -6.29
CA LEU A 54 4.88 -12.82 -5.92
C LEU A 54 5.66 -12.18 -4.78
N LEU A 55 6.13 -10.95 -4.98
CA LEU A 55 6.77 -10.15 -3.95
C LEU A 55 5.73 -9.31 -3.19
N HIS A 56 5.27 -9.80 -2.04
CA HIS A 56 4.25 -9.20 -1.18
C HIS A 56 4.83 -8.76 0.19
N VAL A 57 5.92 -8.01 0.16
CA VAL A 57 6.57 -7.48 1.37
C VAL A 57 5.87 -6.19 1.81
N ASP A 58 5.22 -6.18 2.98
CA ASP A 58 4.50 -5.00 3.51
C ASP A 58 5.48 -3.98 4.12
N LEU A 59 6.35 -3.41 3.29
CA LEU A 59 7.29 -2.35 3.67
C LEU A 59 7.38 -1.33 2.54
N THR A 60 7.57 -0.05 2.89
CA THR A 60 7.71 1.05 1.92
C THR A 60 8.85 0.79 0.95
N GLU A 61 10.00 0.38 1.49
CA GLU A 61 11.17 -0.07 0.75
C GLU A 61 11.38 -1.56 0.98
N VAL A 62 11.63 -2.30 -0.08
CA VAL A 62 11.91 -3.73 -0.04
C VAL A 62 13.34 -3.95 0.49
N PRO A 63 13.53 -4.68 1.61
CA PRO A 63 14.86 -4.98 2.12
C PRO A 63 15.72 -5.75 1.12
N GLN A 64 17.03 -5.60 1.21
CA GLN A 64 18.00 -6.20 0.28
C GLN A 64 17.80 -7.73 0.14
N GLU A 65 17.48 -8.42 1.25
CA GLU A 65 17.22 -9.85 1.27
C GLU A 65 16.07 -10.30 0.36
N TYR A 66 15.10 -9.44 0.06
CA TYR A 66 14.02 -9.74 -0.89
C TYR A 66 14.19 -9.07 -2.25
N SER A 67 15.06 -8.05 -2.36
CA SER A 67 15.26 -7.30 -3.62
C SER A 67 15.74 -8.18 -4.79
N GLN A 68 16.44 -9.28 -4.48
CA GLN A 68 16.97 -10.20 -5.48
C GLN A 68 15.92 -11.19 -6.02
N ILE A 69 14.74 -11.30 -5.38
CA ILE A 69 13.70 -12.26 -5.80
C ILE A 69 13.29 -12.01 -7.26
N GLY A 70 13.20 -10.75 -7.69
CA GLY A 70 12.86 -10.40 -9.08
C GLY A 70 13.84 -10.97 -10.12
N ILE A 71 15.10 -11.19 -9.74
CA ILE A 71 16.15 -11.78 -10.61
C ILE A 71 16.14 -13.32 -10.51
N LEU A 72 15.74 -13.86 -9.36
CA LEU A 72 15.79 -15.28 -9.06
C LEU A 72 14.66 -16.08 -9.72
N TYR A 73 13.62 -15.44 -10.24
CA TYR A 73 12.50 -16.12 -10.88
C TYR A 73 12.36 -15.62 -12.32
N GLN A 74 11.97 -16.51 -13.22
CA GLN A 74 11.68 -16.14 -14.60
C GLN A 74 10.50 -15.15 -14.68
N ARG A 75 9.51 -15.33 -13.78
CA ARG A 75 8.32 -14.50 -13.69
C ARG A 75 8.06 -14.13 -12.24
N THR A 76 8.00 -12.83 -11.96
CA THR A 76 7.75 -12.30 -10.61
C THR A 76 6.75 -11.15 -10.67
N ILE A 77 5.60 -11.29 -10.00
CA ILE A 77 4.70 -10.17 -9.74
C ILE A 77 5.37 -9.26 -8.70
N ASN A 78 5.43 -7.96 -8.99
CA ASN A 78 6.06 -6.93 -8.17
C ASN A 78 7.57 -7.13 -7.98
N GLY A 79 8.23 -7.96 -8.80
CA GLY A 79 9.66 -8.25 -8.66
C GLY A 79 10.57 -7.03 -8.83
N ARG A 80 10.06 -5.98 -9.49
CA ARG A 80 10.74 -4.68 -9.68
C ARG A 80 10.15 -3.56 -8.80
N ALA A 81 9.08 -3.81 -8.07
CA ALA A 81 8.40 -2.84 -7.20
C ALA A 81 9.14 -2.68 -5.86
N LEU A 82 10.37 -2.18 -5.92
CA LEU A 82 11.28 -2.16 -4.78
C LEU A 82 10.99 -1.03 -3.79
N SER A 83 10.26 0.01 -4.20
CA SER A 83 9.89 1.11 -3.31
C SER A 83 8.57 1.76 -3.72
N ILE A 84 7.77 2.11 -2.71
CA ILE A 84 6.57 2.96 -2.81
C ILE A 84 6.75 4.23 -1.97
N HIS A 85 8.00 4.67 -1.77
CA HIS A 85 8.34 5.86 -1.02
C HIS A 85 7.69 7.10 -1.66
N ARG A 86 6.98 7.92 -0.86
CA ARG A 86 6.13 9.00 -1.40
C ARG A 86 6.89 10.02 -2.25
N HIS A 87 8.16 10.26 -1.98
CA HIS A 87 9.00 11.14 -2.81
C HIS A 87 9.16 10.67 -4.26
N LEU A 88 8.88 9.40 -4.56
CA LEU A 88 8.97 8.89 -5.93
C LEU A 88 7.82 9.36 -6.80
N TYR A 89 6.67 9.75 -6.25
CA TYR A 89 5.48 10.06 -7.03
C TYR A 89 4.71 11.31 -6.59
N SER A 90 4.92 11.81 -5.37
CA SER A 90 4.19 12.98 -4.90
C SER A 90 4.62 14.24 -5.66
N THR A 91 3.64 14.88 -6.30
CA THR A 91 3.77 16.19 -6.96
C THR A 91 3.30 17.35 -6.08
N LEU A 92 2.73 17.05 -4.90
CA LEU A 92 2.13 18.02 -3.98
C LEU A 92 3.07 18.45 -2.86
N ARG A 93 4.30 17.92 -2.81
CA ARG A 93 5.26 18.21 -1.75
C ARG A 93 5.57 19.71 -1.64
N LEU A 94 5.64 20.18 -0.41
CA LEU A 94 6.09 21.52 -0.05
C LEU A 94 7.43 21.45 0.69
N ASN A 95 8.22 22.51 0.59
CA ASN A 95 9.41 22.76 1.36
C ASN A 95 9.20 23.92 2.34
N TYR A 96 10.09 24.01 3.33
CA TYR A 96 10.07 25.12 4.27
C TYR A 96 10.31 26.44 3.52
N GLY A 97 9.43 27.42 3.73
CA GLY A 97 9.48 28.72 3.06
C GLY A 97 8.67 28.83 1.77
N ASP A 98 8.10 27.74 1.26
CA ASP A 98 7.18 27.80 0.12
C ASP A 98 5.93 28.64 0.46
N SER A 99 5.41 29.35 -0.54
CA SER A 99 4.12 30.04 -0.43
C SER A 99 2.99 29.15 -0.93
N HIS A 100 2.06 28.78 -0.04
CA HIS A 100 0.81 28.11 -0.40
C HIS A 100 -0.32 28.65 0.48
N PRO A 101 -1.38 29.24 -0.11
CA PRO A 101 -2.46 29.88 0.66
C PRO A 101 -3.51 28.89 1.17
N GLY A 102 -3.55 27.66 0.62
CA GLY A 102 -4.57 26.67 0.93
C GLY A 102 -4.19 25.67 2.02
N PRO A 103 -5.07 24.70 2.30
CA PRO A 103 -4.81 23.67 3.29
C PRO A 103 -3.62 22.79 2.91
N VAL A 104 -2.98 22.27 3.94
CA VAL A 104 -1.83 21.35 3.82
C VAL A 104 -2.06 20.13 4.69
N VAL A 105 -1.47 19.01 4.30
CA VAL A 105 -1.48 17.77 5.07
C VAL A 105 -0.07 17.33 5.41
N VAL A 106 0.16 17.10 6.68
CA VAL A 106 1.39 16.48 7.20
C VAL A 106 1.16 14.98 7.25
N LYS A 107 1.94 14.23 6.49
CA LYS A 107 1.92 12.77 6.45
C LYS A 107 3.30 12.22 6.79
N THR A 108 3.38 10.93 7.09
CA THR A 108 4.67 10.24 7.07
C THR A 108 5.09 9.98 5.63
N VAL A 109 6.39 10.06 5.39
CA VAL A 109 7.00 9.67 4.12
C VAL A 109 6.79 8.17 3.85
N LEU A 110 6.90 7.36 4.90
CA LEU A 110 6.63 5.92 4.86
C LEU A 110 5.13 5.63 4.70
N ASN A 111 4.81 4.54 4.00
CA ASN A 111 3.45 4.04 3.87
C ASN A 111 2.86 3.66 5.25
N SER A 112 1.53 3.77 5.40
CA SER A 112 0.83 3.33 6.61
C SER A 112 1.41 3.86 7.93
N ARG A 113 1.88 5.12 7.94
CA ARG A 113 2.51 5.77 9.11
C ARG A 113 3.85 5.17 9.54
N GLY A 114 4.50 4.35 8.72
CA GLY A 114 5.72 3.63 9.12
C GLY A 114 5.44 2.44 10.06
N ARG A 115 4.17 2.05 10.23
CA ARG A 115 3.79 0.95 11.14
C ARG A 115 4.35 -0.41 10.70
N PRO A 116 4.37 -0.76 9.41
CA PRO A 116 5.00 -2.01 9.00
C PRO A 116 6.51 -2.04 9.26
N GLU A 117 7.22 -0.95 8.99
CA GLU A 117 8.66 -0.82 9.23
C GLU A 117 8.99 -0.90 10.71
N LEU A 118 8.18 -0.25 11.55
CA LEU A 118 8.31 -0.33 12.99
C LEU A 118 8.14 -1.78 13.47
N ARG A 119 7.11 -2.51 13.00
CA ARG A 119 6.91 -3.93 13.35
C ARG A 119 8.10 -4.77 12.88
N TRP A 120 8.49 -4.64 11.61
CA TRP A 120 9.56 -5.44 11.04
C TRP A 120 10.88 -5.28 11.82
N ARG A 121 11.23 -4.04 12.20
CA ARG A 121 12.40 -3.76 13.06
C ARG A 121 12.27 -4.38 14.46
N GLN A 122 11.08 -4.34 15.05
CA GLN A 122 10.84 -4.85 16.41
C GLN A 122 10.89 -6.38 16.49
N TYR A 123 10.31 -7.06 15.51
CA TYR A 123 10.12 -8.51 15.54
C TYR A 123 11.20 -9.28 14.78
N ARG A 124 12.27 -8.60 14.33
CA ARG A 124 13.38 -9.21 13.60
C ARG A 124 14.11 -10.30 14.40
N ASN A 125 14.35 -10.09 15.70
CA ASN A 125 14.97 -11.10 16.57
C ASN A 125 14.57 -10.93 18.05
N GLY A 126 15.01 -11.86 18.91
CA GLY A 126 14.71 -11.84 20.35
C GLY A 126 15.15 -10.56 21.06
N TRP A 127 16.33 -10.03 20.73
CA TRP A 127 16.88 -8.83 21.33
C TRP A 127 16.10 -7.56 20.94
N THR A 128 15.73 -7.40 19.68
CA THR A 128 14.91 -6.27 19.24
C THR A 128 13.53 -6.28 19.88
N ARG A 129 12.97 -7.46 20.13
CA ARG A 129 11.69 -7.61 20.87
C ARG A 129 11.82 -7.16 22.32
N ALA A 130 12.86 -7.59 23.02
CA ALA A 130 13.11 -7.20 24.41
C ALA A 130 13.38 -5.69 24.53
N ALA A 131 14.24 -5.14 23.67
CA ALA A 131 14.52 -3.70 23.62
C ALA A 131 13.26 -2.87 23.31
N HIS A 132 12.39 -3.36 22.43
CA HIS A 132 11.10 -2.73 22.15
C HIS A 132 10.19 -2.72 23.40
N ALA A 133 10.08 -3.83 24.11
CA ALA A 133 9.28 -3.90 25.33
C ALA A 133 9.74 -2.88 26.38
N LEU A 134 11.05 -2.77 26.58
CA LEU A 134 11.65 -1.76 27.47
C LEU A 134 11.34 -0.33 27.01
N ARG A 135 11.54 -0.02 25.73
CA ARG A 135 11.25 1.33 25.19
C ARG A 135 9.79 1.71 25.31
N LYS A 136 8.87 0.76 25.09
CA LYS A 136 7.43 0.98 25.24
C LYS A 136 7.06 1.35 26.67
N ILE A 137 7.71 0.75 27.68
CA ILE A 137 7.50 1.08 29.09
C ILE A 137 8.12 2.43 29.43
N ALA A 138 9.34 2.69 28.96
CA ALA A 138 10.09 3.90 29.30
C ALA A 138 9.60 5.18 28.60
N THR A 139 8.84 5.06 27.49
CA THR A 139 8.44 6.20 26.67
C THR A 139 6.92 6.28 26.53
N PRO A 140 6.26 7.26 27.19
CA PRO A 140 4.87 7.57 26.91
C PRO A 140 4.66 7.86 25.42
N ASP A 141 3.53 7.40 24.88
CA ASP A 141 3.15 7.60 23.47
C ASP A 141 4.18 7.11 22.44
N TYR A 142 5.00 6.12 22.80
CA TYR A 142 6.07 5.57 21.96
C TYR A 142 5.64 5.31 20.51
N LYS A 143 4.47 4.69 20.32
CA LYS A 143 3.95 4.34 19.00
C LYS A 143 3.51 5.58 18.21
N GLU A 144 2.84 6.52 18.86
CA GLU A 144 2.40 7.78 18.26
C GLU A 144 3.60 8.65 17.86
N ARG A 145 4.69 8.62 18.62
CA ARG A 145 5.94 9.34 18.27
C ARG A 145 6.68 8.75 17.08
N LEU A 146 6.64 7.43 16.92
CA LEU A 146 7.32 6.74 15.81
C LEU A 146 6.45 6.64 14.54
N CYS A 147 5.14 6.56 14.73
CA CYS A 147 4.16 6.47 13.67
C CYS A 147 3.12 7.59 13.84
N PRO A 148 3.48 8.87 13.67
CA PRO A 148 2.57 9.98 13.90
C PRO A 148 1.30 9.88 13.04
N ARG A 149 0.18 10.42 13.56
CA ARG A 149 -1.06 10.54 12.79
C ARG A 149 -0.91 11.64 11.76
N TYR A 150 -1.57 11.49 10.62
CA TYR A 150 -1.64 12.57 9.65
C TYR A 150 -2.44 13.73 10.24
N ARG A 151 -2.04 14.94 9.91
CA ARG A 151 -2.68 16.17 10.39
C ARG A 151 -2.93 17.09 9.22
N VAL A 152 -4.10 17.69 9.19
CA VAL A 152 -4.46 18.72 8.22
C VAL A 152 -4.39 20.07 8.92
N TYR A 153 -3.81 21.04 8.25
CA TYR A 153 -3.70 22.42 8.70
C TYR A 153 -4.37 23.32 7.65
N GLY A 154 -4.95 24.44 8.10
CA GLY A 154 -5.63 25.37 7.20
C GLY A 154 -4.66 26.08 6.26
N THR A 155 -3.42 26.29 6.71
CA THR A 155 -2.36 26.94 5.95
C THR A 155 -0.98 26.36 6.29
N ILE A 156 0.02 26.66 5.46
CA ILE A 156 1.42 26.27 5.73
C ILE A 156 1.98 26.91 7.01
N ALA A 157 1.52 28.10 7.39
CA ALA A 157 2.02 28.84 8.56
C ALA A 157 1.64 28.20 9.89
N GLU A 158 0.57 27.40 9.91
CA GLU A 158 0.13 26.65 11.08
C GLU A 158 0.96 25.37 11.31
N VAL A 159 1.77 24.96 10.33
CA VAL A 159 2.60 23.75 10.44
C VAL A 159 3.76 24.00 11.40
N PRO A 160 3.87 23.22 12.50
CA PRO A 160 4.92 23.44 13.49
C PRO A 160 6.33 23.32 12.92
N ALA A 161 7.25 24.18 13.38
CA ALA A 161 8.63 24.26 12.87
C ALA A 161 9.43 22.95 13.00
N GLU A 162 9.09 22.10 13.97
CA GLU A 162 9.66 20.77 14.14
C GLU A 162 9.26 19.78 13.04
N VAL A 163 8.10 19.94 12.40
CA VAL A 163 7.66 19.06 11.31
C VAL A 163 8.62 19.17 10.12
N TRP A 164 9.06 20.38 9.81
CA TRP A 164 9.99 20.65 8.71
C TRP A 164 11.40 20.10 8.94
N ARG A 165 11.76 19.80 10.19
CA ARG A 165 13.05 19.22 10.57
C ARG A 165 13.00 17.69 10.72
N ASP A 166 11.81 17.10 10.68
CA ASP A 166 11.62 15.65 10.83
C ASP A 166 11.54 14.99 9.45
N GLU A 167 12.64 14.37 9.02
CA GLU A 167 12.75 13.68 7.71
C GLU A 167 11.75 12.51 7.54
N ARG A 168 11.10 12.06 8.62
CA ARG A 168 10.06 11.03 8.56
C ARG A 168 8.73 11.61 8.09
N LEU A 169 8.58 12.93 8.13
CA LEU A 169 7.37 13.66 7.78
C LEU A 169 7.53 14.34 6.43
N MET A 170 6.40 14.50 5.74
CA MET A 170 6.29 15.24 4.50
C MET A 170 5.08 16.14 4.60
N VAL A 171 5.25 17.40 4.22
CA VAL A 171 4.17 18.36 4.05
C VAL A 171 3.77 18.36 2.59
N GLU A 172 2.49 18.12 2.33
CA GLU A 172 1.91 18.20 0.99
C GLU A 172 0.82 19.27 0.97
N LYS A 173 0.66 19.95 -0.15
CA LYS A 173 -0.59 20.64 -0.45
C LYS A 173 -1.74 19.64 -0.30
N PHE A 174 -2.86 20.07 0.26
CA PHE A 174 -4.09 19.34 0.01
C PHE A 174 -4.41 19.46 -1.49
N ALA A 175 -4.91 18.40 -2.11
CA ALA A 175 -5.15 18.41 -3.56
C ALA A 175 -6.22 19.42 -4.00
N PHE A 176 -7.01 19.92 -3.04
CA PHE A 176 -8.08 20.88 -3.24
C PHE A 176 -7.88 22.09 -2.33
N ASP A 177 -8.46 23.23 -2.71
CA ASP A 177 -8.36 24.47 -1.95
C ASP A 177 -9.31 24.55 -0.75
N SER A 178 -10.28 23.62 -0.64
CA SER A 178 -11.23 23.53 0.47
C SER A 178 -11.16 22.17 1.18
N LEU A 179 -11.53 22.17 2.46
CA LEU A 179 -11.70 20.99 3.31
C LEU A 179 -13.18 20.60 3.49
N ASP A 180 -14.08 21.22 2.73
CA ASP A 180 -15.51 20.95 2.80
C ASP A 180 -15.82 19.48 2.47
N LEU A 181 -16.77 18.93 3.21
CA LEU A 181 -17.27 17.58 3.00
C LEU A 181 -18.52 17.59 2.10
N PRO A 182 -18.76 16.53 1.31
CA PRO A 182 -17.97 15.30 1.24
C PRO A 182 -16.75 15.40 0.29
N ILE A 183 -15.71 14.61 0.56
CA ILE A 183 -14.55 14.47 -0.33
C ILE A 183 -14.74 13.29 -1.29
N VAL A 184 -14.44 13.49 -2.57
CA VAL A 184 -14.43 12.43 -3.58
C VAL A 184 -12.99 11.99 -3.84
N LYS A 185 -12.66 10.74 -3.51
CA LYS A 185 -11.37 10.11 -3.81
C LYS A 185 -11.59 8.95 -4.77
N HIS A 186 -10.64 8.73 -5.67
CA HIS A 186 -10.64 7.57 -6.54
C HIS A 186 -9.62 6.54 -6.09
N ARG A 187 -9.93 5.27 -6.32
CA ARG A 187 -9.06 4.16 -6.00
C ARG A 187 -8.95 3.22 -7.18
N TYR A 188 -7.74 3.11 -7.71
CA TYR A 188 -7.39 2.20 -8.80
C TYR A 188 -6.72 0.96 -8.21
N MET A 189 -7.34 -0.21 -8.33
CA MET A 189 -6.81 -1.51 -7.93
C MET A 189 -6.47 -2.35 -9.14
N PHE A 190 -5.40 -3.13 -9.07
CA PHE A 190 -4.96 -3.95 -10.19
C PHE A 190 -4.15 -5.17 -9.77
N LEU A 191 -4.23 -6.21 -10.60
CA LEU A 191 -3.30 -7.34 -10.66
C LEU A 191 -3.05 -7.68 -12.13
N LEU A 192 -1.84 -7.41 -12.60
CA LEU A 192 -1.44 -7.55 -14.01
C LEU A 192 -2.42 -6.76 -14.92
N GLY A 193 -3.11 -7.45 -15.84
CA GLY A 193 -4.11 -6.83 -16.72
C GLY A 193 -5.51 -6.70 -16.10
N ALA A 194 -5.78 -7.29 -14.93
CA ALA A 194 -7.05 -7.15 -14.25
C ALA A 194 -7.08 -5.80 -13.49
N GLU A 195 -8.02 -4.93 -13.86
CA GLU A 195 -8.11 -3.55 -13.37
C GLU A 195 -9.52 -3.21 -12.85
N LEU A 196 -9.56 -2.43 -11.76
CA LEU A 196 -10.77 -1.85 -11.19
C LEU A 196 -10.50 -0.41 -10.78
N ASN A 197 -11.32 0.51 -11.27
CA ASN A 197 -11.35 1.88 -10.78
C ASN A 197 -12.62 2.09 -9.95
N MET A 198 -12.50 2.81 -8.85
CA MET A 198 -13.62 3.12 -7.95
C MET A 198 -13.63 4.61 -7.66
N ARG A 199 -14.81 5.21 -7.68
CA ARG A 199 -15.08 6.55 -7.19
C ARG A 199 -15.74 6.43 -5.82
N GLN A 200 -15.09 6.99 -4.79
CA GLN A 200 -15.46 6.83 -3.39
C GLN A 200 -15.73 8.20 -2.77
N VAL A 201 -16.88 8.35 -2.11
CA VAL A 201 -17.31 9.58 -1.45
C VAL A 201 -17.16 9.41 0.06
N TYR A 202 -16.54 10.38 0.73
CA TYR A 202 -16.16 10.31 2.14
C TYR A 202 -16.70 11.49 2.95
N GLU A 203 -17.23 11.18 4.14
CA GLU A 203 -17.51 12.14 5.22
C GLU A 203 -16.31 12.27 6.17
N ASP A 204 -15.11 12.40 5.59
CA ASP A 204 -13.85 12.50 6.31
C ASP A 204 -12.77 13.07 5.39
N VAL A 205 -12.09 14.13 5.83
CA VAL A 205 -11.04 14.81 5.06
C VAL A 205 -9.88 13.88 4.75
N LEU A 206 -9.54 12.97 5.67
CA LEU A 206 -8.46 11.99 5.47
C LEU A 206 -8.93 10.70 4.77
N CYS A 207 -10.17 10.67 4.29
CA CYS A 207 -10.75 9.57 3.53
C CYS A 207 -10.62 8.20 4.23
N ALA A 208 -10.92 8.15 5.53
CA ALA A 208 -10.94 6.90 6.29
C ALA A 208 -11.99 5.93 5.72
N GLY A 209 -11.60 4.66 5.50
CA GLY A 209 -12.49 3.66 4.86
C GLY A 209 -13.82 3.41 5.60
N ALA A 210 -13.86 3.61 6.92
CA ALA A 210 -15.09 3.51 7.72
C ALA A 210 -16.06 4.70 7.53
N LYS A 211 -15.65 5.73 6.78
CA LYS A 211 -16.38 6.97 6.51
C LYS A 211 -16.80 7.10 5.04
N ILE A 212 -16.67 6.02 4.27
CA ILE A 212 -17.19 5.94 2.90
C ILE A 212 -18.72 5.92 2.97
N VAL A 213 -19.36 6.86 2.26
CA VAL A 213 -20.83 6.95 2.14
C VAL A 213 -21.35 6.54 0.77
N SER A 214 -20.51 6.58 -0.26
CA SER A 214 -20.84 6.05 -1.60
C SER A 214 -19.61 5.45 -2.26
N ASN A 215 -19.82 4.43 -3.08
CA ASN A 215 -18.78 3.75 -3.87
C ASN A 215 -19.35 3.33 -5.23
N GLU A 216 -18.91 4.02 -6.27
CA GLU A 216 -19.21 3.69 -7.66
C GLU A 216 -18.01 2.95 -8.28
N VAL A 217 -18.28 1.99 -9.16
CA VAL A 217 -17.27 1.18 -9.84
C VAL A 217 -17.23 1.57 -11.32
N GLY A 218 -16.03 1.67 -11.89
CA GLY A 218 -15.79 1.96 -13.30
C GLY A 218 -15.11 3.31 -13.52
N GLY A 219 -15.17 3.78 -14.76
CA GLY A 219 -14.51 5.01 -15.20
C GLY A 219 -13.06 4.80 -15.64
N ALA A 220 -12.60 5.67 -16.54
CA ALA A 220 -11.22 5.64 -17.02
C ALA A 220 -10.24 6.01 -15.90
N VAL A 221 -9.08 5.35 -15.89
CA VAL A 221 -7.97 5.69 -15.01
C VAL A 221 -7.12 6.75 -15.75
N PRO A 222 -6.88 7.93 -15.15
CA PRO A 222 -6.08 8.98 -15.78
C PRO A 222 -4.65 8.54 -16.10
N ASP A 223 -4.06 9.11 -17.15
CA ASP A 223 -2.70 8.76 -17.60
C ASP A 223 -1.65 9.06 -16.54
N GLU A 224 -1.83 10.11 -15.72
CA GLU A 224 -0.90 10.42 -14.62
C GLU A 224 -0.85 9.29 -13.58
N VAL A 225 -1.99 8.64 -13.32
CA VAL A 225 -2.09 7.52 -12.39
C VAL A 225 -1.41 6.29 -12.98
N ARG A 226 -1.59 6.04 -14.29
CA ARG A 226 -0.91 4.94 -15.00
C ARG A 226 0.60 5.15 -15.05
N ALA A 227 1.06 6.37 -15.30
CA ALA A 227 2.48 6.71 -15.27
C ALA A 227 3.12 6.45 -13.89
N VAL A 228 2.41 6.72 -12.79
CA VAL A 228 2.89 6.36 -11.45
C VAL A 228 2.95 4.84 -11.25
N ARG A 229 1.95 4.08 -11.71
CA ARG A 229 2.00 2.61 -11.69
C ARG A 229 3.25 2.07 -12.39
N GLU A 230 3.53 2.57 -13.59
CA GLU A 230 4.70 2.19 -14.40
C GLU A 230 6.01 2.58 -13.71
N LYS A 231 6.11 3.82 -13.22
CA LYS A 231 7.27 4.35 -12.50
C LYS A 231 7.62 3.53 -11.26
N LEU A 232 6.61 3.05 -10.54
CA LEU A 232 6.78 2.23 -9.34
C LEU A 232 6.87 0.72 -9.66
N HIS A 233 6.78 0.35 -10.95
CA HIS A 233 6.79 -1.02 -11.43
C HIS A 233 5.77 -1.94 -10.72
N LEU A 234 4.57 -1.42 -10.44
CA LEU A 234 3.54 -2.15 -9.73
C LEU A 234 2.75 -3.06 -10.71
N ASP A 235 2.94 -4.36 -10.55
CA ASP A 235 2.17 -5.40 -11.22
C ASP A 235 0.89 -5.70 -10.43
N TYR A 236 0.96 -5.65 -9.11
CA TYR A 236 -0.17 -5.78 -8.19
C TYR A 236 -0.15 -4.65 -7.16
N GLY A 237 -1.30 -4.03 -6.93
CA GLY A 237 -1.39 -2.94 -5.97
C GLY A 237 -2.67 -2.14 -6.02
N ALA A 238 -2.64 -1.00 -5.34
CA ALA A 238 -3.64 0.03 -5.41
C ALA A 238 -3.01 1.41 -5.42
N ILE A 239 -3.61 2.35 -6.16
CA ILE A 239 -3.25 3.76 -6.18
C ILE A 239 -4.50 4.59 -5.86
N ASP A 240 -4.41 5.41 -4.81
CA ASP A 240 -5.43 6.38 -4.46
C ASP A 240 -5.07 7.74 -5.06
N TYR A 241 -6.06 8.40 -5.67
CA TYR A 241 -5.86 9.68 -6.33
C TYR A 241 -7.11 10.57 -6.26
N PHE A 242 -6.92 11.85 -6.51
CA PHE A 242 -7.97 12.84 -6.71
C PHE A 242 -8.04 13.26 -8.17
N ILE A 243 -9.17 13.80 -8.60
CA ILE A 243 -9.28 14.48 -9.90
C ILE A 243 -9.34 15.98 -9.62
N VAL A 244 -8.37 16.72 -10.13
CA VAL A 244 -8.27 18.18 -9.99
C VAL A 244 -8.02 18.75 -11.37
N ASP A 245 -8.87 19.67 -11.82
CA ASP A 245 -8.83 20.25 -13.17
C ASP A 245 -8.70 19.21 -14.30
N GLY A 246 -9.43 18.09 -14.14
CA GLY A 246 -9.44 16.97 -15.09
C GLY A 246 -8.22 16.05 -15.04
N LYS A 247 -7.25 16.29 -14.15
CA LYS A 247 -6.01 15.50 -14.03
C LYS A 247 -6.01 14.60 -12.80
N GLY A 248 -5.37 13.43 -12.93
CA GLY A 248 -5.16 12.52 -11.82
C GLY A 248 -4.03 12.98 -10.89
N ILE A 249 -4.35 13.30 -9.63
CA ILE A 249 -3.38 13.67 -8.60
C ILE A 249 -3.21 12.52 -7.62
N VAL A 250 -2.11 11.77 -7.76
CA VAL A 250 -1.81 10.60 -6.91
C VAL A 250 -1.44 11.03 -5.50
N VAL A 251 -2.10 10.43 -4.50
CA VAL A 251 -1.88 10.72 -3.07
C VAL A 251 -1.44 9.52 -2.26
N ASP A 252 -1.64 8.30 -2.75
CA ASP A 252 -1.16 7.08 -2.10
C ASP A 252 -0.92 5.97 -3.13
N ALA A 253 0.15 5.20 -2.96
CA ALA A 253 0.42 4.01 -3.76
C ALA A 253 0.83 2.86 -2.83
N ASN A 254 0.28 1.66 -3.06
CA ASN A 254 0.43 0.54 -2.15
C ASN A 254 0.60 -0.79 -2.91
N LYS A 255 1.64 -1.57 -2.56
CA LYS A 255 1.96 -2.89 -3.13
C LYS A 255 1.45 -4.08 -2.29
N THR A 256 0.89 -3.81 -1.12
CA THR A 256 0.32 -4.76 -0.16
C THR A 256 -1.08 -4.31 0.25
N VAL A 257 -2.01 -4.35 -0.71
CA VAL A 257 -3.37 -3.83 -0.52
C VAL A 257 -4.09 -4.55 0.62
N GLY A 258 -4.48 -3.80 1.66
CA GLY A 258 -5.34 -4.32 2.72
C GLY A 258 -6.75 -4.62 2.23
N SER A 259 -7.51 -5.41 2.99
CA SER A 259 -8.90 -5.70 2.67
C SER A 259 -9.78 -4.47 2.86
N ASN A 260 -10.83 -4.41 2.04
CA ASN A 260 -11.87 -3.39 2.17
C ASN A 260 -12.85 -3.73 3.32
N PRO A 261 -13.62 -2.73 3.82
CA PRO A 261 -14.71 -2.98 4.76
C PRO A 261 -15.65 -4.09 4.27
N SER A 262 -16.21 -4.87 5.22
CA SER A 262 -17.02 -6.06 4.90
C SER A 262 -18.21 -5.80 3.98
N TRP A 263 -18.89 -4.66 4.13
CA TRP A 263 -20.01 -4.29 3.27
C TRP A 263 -19.58 -4.08 1.80
N LEU A 264 -18.39 -3.52 1.57
CA LEU A 264 -17.86 -3.27 0.24
C LEU A 264 -17.44 -4.57 -0.46
N LYS A 265 -17.07 -5.60 0.32
CA LYS A 265 -16.80 -6.95 -0.20
C LYS A 265 -18.07 -7.68 -0.68
N ARG A 266 -19.23 -7.32 -0.13
CA ARG A 266 -20.52 -7.91 -0.53
C ARG A 266 -21.07 -7.30 -1.84
N ASN A 267 -20.42 -6.26 -2.35
CA ASN A 267 -20.78 -5.67 -3.63
C ASN A 267 -20.48 -6.67 -4.76
N LEU A 268 -21.47 -6.99 -5.60
CA LEU A 268 -21.34 -7.94 -6.71
C LEU A 268 -20.19 -7.59 -7.65
N PHE A 269 -19.98 -6.29 -7.94
CA PHE A 269 -18.86 -5.85 -8.77
C PHE A 269 -17.50 -6.16 -8.16
N ARG A 270 -17.41 -6.17 -6.82
CA ARG A 270 -16.17 -6.51 -6.14
C ARG A 270 -15.88 -8.01 -6.23
N GLN A 271 -16.91 -8.85 -6.11
CA GLN A 271 -16.76 -10.30 -6.29
C GLN A 271 -16.32 -10.63 -7.72
N GLU A 272 -16.93 -9.99 -8.72
CA GLU A 272 -16.53 -10.12 -10.12
C GLU A 272 -15.08 -9.67 -10.35
N PHE A 273 -14.67 -8.57 -9.71
CA PHE A 273 -13.28 -8.13 -9.80
C PHE A 273 -12.30 -9.09 -9.12
N ASP A 274 -12.65 -9.62 -7.94
CA ASP A 274 -11.82 -10.60 -7.24
C ASP A 274 -11.68 -11.89 -8.10
N HIS A 275 -12.75 -12.29 -8.80
CA HIS A 275 -12.70 -13.39 -9.78
C HIS A 275 -11.72 -13.10 -10.92
N ARG A 276 -11.84 -11.93 -11.57
CA ARG A 276 -10.92 -11.50 -12.64
C ARG A 276 -9.46 -11.43 -12.18
N MET A 277 -9.21 -10.99 -10.95
CA MET A 277 -7.85 -11.00 -10.37
C MET A 277 -7.37 -12.44 -10.12
N ALA A 278 -8.24 -13.34 -9.64
CA ALA A 278 -7.90 -14.74 -9.47
C ALA A 278 -7.55 -15.40 -10.81
N GLU A 279 -8.34 -15.17 -11.85
CA GLU A 279 -8.05 -15.67 -13.21
C GLU A 279 -6.71 -15.14 -13.74
N ALA A 280 -6.44 -13.85 -13.57
CA ALA A 280 -5.16 -13.25 -13.97
C ALA A 280 -3.97 -13.86 -13.22
N LEU A 281 -4.13 -14.13 -11.91
CA LEU A 281 -3.11 -14.78 -11.10
C LEU A 281 -2.89 -16.24 -11.54
N ILE A 282 -3.96 -17.00 -11.78
CA ILE A 282 -3.90 -18.39 -12.27
C ILE A 282 -3.23 -18.45 -13.64
N GLY A 283 -3.62 -17.57 -14.57
CA GLY A 283 -3.02 -17.46 -15.89
C GLY A 283 -1.51 -17.20 -15.78
N PHE A 284 -1.12 -16.21 -14.97
CA PHE A 284 0.29 -15.90 -14.72
C PHE A 284 1.08 -17.09 -14.15
N ILE A 285 0.50 -17.88 -13.23
CA ILE A 285 1.17 -19.05 -12.69
C ILE A 285 1.38 -20.12 -13.77
N ARG A 286 0.39 -20.33 -14.63
CA ARG A 286 0.38 -21.44 -15.61
C ARG A 286 1.36 -21.30 -16.75
N GLY A 287 1.64 -20.09 -17.25
CA GLY A 287 2.42 -19.97 -18.50
C GLY A 287 1.96 -18.83 -19.34
#